data_AF-A0A0M4MBG5-F1
#
_entry.id   AF-A0A0M4MBG5-F1
#
_cell.length_a   1.000
_cell.length_b   1.000
_cell.length_c   1.000
_cell.angle_alpha   90.00
_cell.angle_beta   90.00
_cell.angle_gamma   90.00
#
_symmetry.space_group_name_H-M   'P 1'
#
loop_
_entity.id
_entity.type
_entity.pdbx_description
1 polymer ?
#
loop_
_entity_poly.entity_id
_entity_poly.type
_entity_poly.pdbx_seq_one_letter_code
_entity_poly.pdbx_strand_id
1 'polypeptide(L)'
;MQVEASEPAGPGESTLVAAVKTASRLVPRQITDELELAKLELAHKKDRVTGVAVYGVLALVLLALLVIALVVAAIAGLAVIMPLWLSALLVSAALLVIIGICALVAYVKFKSLLPLLPEHAWRGIRHDLGIAKEGRDFDPSTLTPKKLSKAEKKAKKEEAEEAAAKAKAEREAKAAEHGPQASQTELIERTATRREHLLSLREELVEQADVKKQAGYFLDQAVTKAKDTVGAVTSRTAEVGVKTVKERWKPLAVFAVSATACVVLLRKLFKK
;
A
#
# COMPACT_ATOMS: atom_id res chain seq x y z
N MET A 1 42.65 41.58 8.59
CA MET A 1 43.16 40.50 9.45
C MET A 1 42.02 39.52 9.63
N GLN A 2 42.19 38.32 9.06
CA GLN A 2 41.48 37.05 9.30
C GLN A 2 39.97 37.05 9.59
N VAL A 3 39.19 36.52 8.65
CA VAL A 3 37.91 35.83 8.94
C VAL A 3 38.15 34.35 8.66
N GLU A 4 37.99 33.57 9.72
CA GLU A 4 38.24 32.14 9.83
C GLU A 4 37.29 31.33 8.95
N ALA A 5 37.82 30.42 8.14
CA ALA A 5 37.05 29.48 7.34
C ALA A 5 36.66 28.27 8.19
N SER A 6 35.37 28.12 8.47
CA SER A 6 34.80 26.88 8.99
C SER A 6 34.71 25.83 7.89
N GLU A 7 35.41 24.71 8.06
CA GLU A 7 35.37 23.53 7.18
C GLU A 7 33.94 23.00 6.94
N PRO A 8 33.56 22.63 5.70
CA PRO A 8 32.37 21.82 5.47
C PRO A 8 32.67 20.32 5.64
N ALA A 9 31.86 19.67 6.49
CA ALA A 9 31.83 18.22 6.68
C ALA A 9 31.53 17.46 5.37
N GLY A 10 32.06 16.23 5.27
CA GLY A 10 32.24 15.49 4.03
C GLY A 10 30.96 15.06 3.27
N PRO A 11 31.05 14.83 1.94
CA PRO A 11 29.91 14.80 1.02
C PRO A 11 29.19 13.45 0.85
N GLY A 12 29.27 12.53 1.83
CA GLY A 12 28.75 11.15 1.67
C GLY A 12 27.44 10.84 2.38
N GLU A 13 27.24 11.37 3.59
CA GLU A 13 26.21 10.85 4.51
C GLU A 13 24.90 11.67 4.51
N SER A 14 24.94 12.93 4.05
CA SER A 14 23.77 13.83 4.06
C SER A 14 22.80 13.57 2.90
N THR A 15 23.29 13.11 1.74
CA THR A 15 22.49 12.99 0.51
C THR A 15 21.52 11.82 0.54
N LEU A 16 21.92 10.67 1.09
CA LEU A 16 21.04 9.51 1.27
C LEU A 16 19.97 9.77 2.34
N VAL A 17 20.35 10.42 3.45
CA VAL A 17 19.42 10.79 4.52
C VAL A 17 18.43 11.85 4.04
N ALA A 18 18.87 12.81 3.21
CA ALA A 18 17.99 13.79 2.59
C ALA A 18 17.03 13.17 1.56
N ALA A 19 17.50 12.21 0.76
CA ALA A 19 16.67 11.50 -0.21
C ALA A 19 15.58 10.65 0.48
N VAL A 20 15.93 9.91 1.54
CA VAL A 20 14.96 9.13 2.34
C VAL A 20 13.95 10.04 3.03
N LYS A 21 14.38 11.17 3.59
CA LYS A 21 13.50 12.16 4.25
C LYS A 21 12.55 12.86 3.27
N THR A 22 12.98 13.03 2.03
CA THR A 22 12.17 13.61 0.97
C THR A 22 11.16 12.58 0.46
N ALA A 23 11.60 11.34 0.19
CA ALA A 23 10.71 10.24 -0.19
C ALA A 23 9.62 9.97 0.85
N SER A 24 9.96 9.93 2.16
CA SER A 24 8.99 9.70 3.23
C SER A 24 7.93 10.81 3.35
N ARG A 25 8.21 12.00 2.81
CA ARG A 25 7.31 13.16 2.85
C ARG A 25 6.42 13.24 1.59
N LEU A 26 6.84 12.65 0.47
CA LEU A 26 6.08 12.68 -0.80
C LEU A 26 5.21 11.44 -1.03
N VAL A 27 5.64 10.26 -0.58
CA VAL A 27 4.91 8.98 -0.77
C VAL A 27 3.46 9.01 -0.24
N PRO A 28 3.14 9.57 0.94
CA PRO A 28 1.77 9.57 1.45
C PRO A 28 0.79 10.37 0.57
N ARG A 29 1.27 11.46 -0.03
CA ARG A 29 0.47 12.29 -0.96
C ARG A 29 0.24 11.59 -2.29
N GLN A 30 1.21 10.80 -2.73
CA GLN A 30 1.11 10.02 -3.96
C GLN A 30 0.00 8.96 -3.86
N ILE A 31 -0.15 8.31 -2.71
CA ILE A 31 -1.23 7.34 -2.49
C ILE A 31 -2.60 8.01 -2.53
N THR A 32 -2.74 9.21 -1.95
CA THR A 32 -4.01 9.94 -1.99
C THR A 32 -4.39 10.38 -3.40
N ASP A 33 -3.42 10.82 -4.21
CA ASP A 33 -3.69 11.27 -5.58
C ASP A 33 -4.01 10.09 -6.51
N GLU A 34 -3.34 8.95 -6.36
CA GLU A 34 -3.64 7.72 -7.13
C GLU A 34 -5.02 7.14 -6.75
N LEU A 35 -5.43 7.26 -5.49
CA LEU A 35 -6.79 6.90 -5.05
C LEU A 35 -7.86 7.84 -5.64
N GLU A 36 -7.57 9.13 -5.76
CA GLU A 36 -8.46 10.10 -6.39
C GLU A 36 -8.56 9.88 -7.91
N LEU A 37 -7.45 9.52 -8.56
CA LEU A 37 -7.41 9.16 -9.97
C LEU A 37 -8.16 7.85 -10.24
N ALA A 38 -7.99 6.84 -9.38
CA ALA A 38 -8.73 5.59 -9.48
C ALA A 38 -10.25 5.80 -9.33
N LYS A 39 -10.67 6.72 -8.46
CA LYS A 39 -12.08 7.11 -8.31
C LYS A 39 -12.62 7.78 -9.58
N LEU A 40 -11.85 8.66 -10.21
CA LEU A 40 -12.19 9.29 -11.50
C LEU A 40 -12.30 8.28 -12.63
N GLU A 41 -11.36 7.33 -12.73
CA GLU A 41 -11.38 6.32 -13.78
C GLU A 41 -12.57 5.34 -13.61
N LEU A 42 -12.89 4.97 -12.37
CA LEU A 42 -14.11 4.22 -12.04
C LEU A 42 -15.37 5.01 -12.43
N ALA A 43 -15.38 6.33 -12.26
CA ALA A 43 -16.49 7.19 -12.67
C ALA A 43 -16.64 7.25 -14.20
N HIS A 44 -15.54 7.26 -14.96
CA HIS A 44 -15.58 7.17 -16.43
C HIS A 44 -16.01 5.79 -16.94
N LYS A 45 -15.70 4.72 -16.20
CA LYS A 45 -16.20 3.36 -16.49
C LYS A 45 -17.62 3.13 -15.96
N LYS A 46 -18.22 4.10 -15.26
CA LYS A 46 -19.53 3.91 -14.62
C LYS A 46 -20.58 3.53 -15.65
N ASP A 47 -20.61 4.07 -16.86
CA ASP A 47 -21.75 3.84 -17.77
C ASP A 47 -21.89 2.37 -18.20
N ARG A 48 -20.77 1.65 -18.37
CA ARG A 48 -20.79 0.20 -18.63
C ARG A 48 -21.12 -0.64 -17.39
N VAL A 49 -20.69 -0.18 -16.21
CA VAL A 49 -20.99 -0.84 -14.92
C VAL A 49 -22.42 -0.52 -14.47
N THR A 50 -22.97 0.64 -14.84
CA THR A 50 -24.29 1.13 -14.40
C THR A 50 -25.39 0.27 -15.00
N GLY A 51 -25.26 -0.15 -16.25
CA GLY A 51 -26.21 -1.10 -16.86
C GLY A 51 -26.32 -2.38 -16.06
N VAL A 52 -25.19 -3.02 -15.72
CA VAL A 52 -25.17 -4.25 -14.90
C VAL A 52 -25.56 -4.00 -13.45
N ALA A 53 -25.16 -2.87 -12.88
CA ALA A 53 -25.47 -2.48 -11.51
C ALA A 53 -26.97 -2.24 -11.32
N VAL A 54 -27.67 -1.67 -12.29
CA VAL A 54 -29.14 -1.49 -12.22
C VAL A 54 -29.84 -2.85 -12.18
N TYR A 55 -29.43 -3.81 -13.01
CA TYR A 55 -29.98 -5.17 -12.93
C TYR A 55 -29.59 -5.88 -11.63
N GLY A 56 -28.40 -5.62 -11.09
CA GLY A 56 -27.98 -6.13 -9.78
C GLY A 56 -28.84 -5.59 -8.63
N VAL A 57 -29.09 -4.28 -8.61
CA VAL A 57 -29.99 -3.65 -7.62
C VAL A 57 -31.41 -4.17 -7.79
N LEU A 58 -31.92 -4.27 -9.02
CA LEU A 58 -33.24 -4.82 -9.29
C LEU A 58 -33.35 -6.28 -8.84
N ALA A 59 -32.32 -7.11 -9.09
CA ALA A 59 -32.28 -8.49 -8.64
C ALA A 59 -32.30 -8.58 -7.10
N LEU A 60 -31.57 -7.71 -6.40
CA LEU A 60 -31.59 -7.65 -4.93
C LEU A 60 -32.96 -7.22 -4.40
N VAL A 61 -33.60 -6.24 -5.05
CA VAL A 61 -34.96 -5.80 -4.70
C VAL A 61 -35.97 -6.93 -4.92
N LEU A 62 -35.93 -7.60 -6.07
CA LEU A 62 -36.82 -8.73 -6.36
C LEU A 62 -36.56 -9.92 -5.42
N LEU A 63 -35.31 -10.19 -5.07
CA LEU A 63 -34.96 -11.20 -4.07
C LEU A 63 -35.54 -10.85 -2.69
N ALA A 64 -35.43 -9.59 -2.27
CA ALA A 64 -36.03 -9.14 -1.01
C ALA A 64 -37.56 -9.28 -1.02
N LEU A 65 -38.22 -8.89 -2.10
CA LEU A 65 -39.67 -9.08 -2.27
C LEU A 65 -40.07 -10.56 -2.27
N LEU A 66 -39.28 -11.42 -2.92
CA LEU A 66 -39.49 -12.88 -2.90
C LEU A 66 -39.40 -13.44 -1.49
N VAL A 67 -38.40 -13.03 -0.71
CA VAL A 67 -38.27 -13.47 0.70
C VAL A 67 -39.49 -13.03 1.51
N ILE A 68 -39.96 -11.79 1.36
CA ILE A 68 -41.18 -11.32 2.04
C ILE A 68 -42.39 -12.15 1.61
N ALA A 69 -42.57 -12.39 0.32
CA ALA A 69 -43.67 -13.20 -0.21
C ALA A 69 -43.64 -14.63 0.32
N LEU A 70 -42.46 -15.25 0.43
CA LEU A 70 -42.29 -16.59 0.99
C LEU A 70 -42.63 -16.63 2.49
N VAL A 71 -42.26 -15.60 3.25
CA VAL A 71 -42.63 -15.50 4.67
C VAL A 71 -44.14 -15.36 4.83
N VAL A 72 -44.78 -14.49 4.04
CA VAL A 72 -46.24 -14.33 4.05
C VAL A 72 -46.93 -15.63 3.65
N ALA A 73 -46.45 -16.31 2.60
CA ALA A 73 -46.99 -17.60 2.17
C ALA A 73 -46.82 -18.68 3.24
N ALA A 74 -45.70 -18.73 3.95
CA ALA A 74 -45.47 -19.66 5.05
C ALA A 74 -46.44 -19.39 6.23
N ILE A 75 -46.64 -18.11 6.59
CA ILE A 75 -47.59 -17.72 7.64
C ILE A 75 -49.02 -18.09 7.22
N ALA A 76 -49.43 -17.77 6.00
CA ALA A 76 -50.76 -18.05 5.47
C ALA A 76 -51.02 -19.56 5.36
N GLY A 77 -50.04 -20.33 4.87
CA GLY A 77 -50.13 -21.79 4.77
C GLY A 77 -50.28 -22.45 6.13
N LEU A 78 -49.54 -21.99 7.14
CA LEU A 78 -49.66 -22.50 8.50
C LEU A 78 -50.98 -22.05 9.16
N ALA A 79 -51.48 -20.86 8.82
CA ALA A 79 -52.75 -20.33 9.32
C ALA A 79 -53.99 -21.14 8.88
N VAL A 80 -53.86 -22.08 7.94
CA VAL A 80 -54.92 -23.02 7.58
C VAL A 80 -55.23 -24.00 8.72
N ILE A 81 -54.23 -24.34 9.56
CA ILE A 81 -54.35 -25.33 10.63
C ILE A 81 -54.29 -24.73 12.04
N MET A 82 -54.00 -23.45 12.19
CA MET A 82 -53.91 -22.75 13.48
C MET A 82 -54.21 -21.24 13.33
N PRO A 83 -54.50 -20.50 14.42
CA PRO A 83 -54.78 -19.06 14.32
C PRO A 83 -53.62 -18.25 13.72
N LEU A 84 -53.94 -17.22 12.93
CA LEU A 84 -52.96 -16.40 12.20
C LEU A 84 -51.86 -15.81 13.09
N TRP A 85 -52.21 -15.37 14.30
CA TRP A 85 -51.26 -14.81 15.26
C TRP A 85 -50.22 -15.84 15.72
N LEU A 86 -50.62 -17.11 15.88
CA LEU A 86 -49.75 -18.19 16.32
C LEU A 86 -48.82 -18.63 15.19
N SER A 87 -49.34 -18.70 13.96
CA SER A 87 -48.53 -18.95 12.75
C SER A 87 -47.43 -17.92 12.57
N ALA A 88 -47.75 -16.62 12.74
CA ALA A 88 -46.78 -15.55 12.63
C ALA A 88 -45.66 -15.67 13.68
N LEU A 89 -46.00 -16.01 14.93
CA LEU A 89 -45.02 -16.23 15.99
C LEU A 89 -44.12 -17.44 15.70
N LEU A 90 -44.67 -18.55 15.20
CA LEU A 90 -43.90 -19.75 14.86
C LEU A 90 -42.90 -19.50 13.73
N VAL A 91 -43.35 -18.88 12.63
CA VAL A 91 -42.48 -18.56 11.49
C VAL A 91 -41.39 -17.57 11.91
N SER A 92 -41.74 -16.56 12.71
CA SER A 92 -40.76 -15.61 13.27
C SER A 92 -39.72 -16.31 14.16
N ALA A 93 -40.16 -17.19 15.05
CA ALA A 93 -39.25 -17.96 15.91
C ALA A 93 -38.30 -18.84 15.09
N ALA A 94 -38.79 -19.53 14.06
CA ALA A 94 -37.97 -20.34 13.17
C ALA A 94 -36.91 -19.51 12.44
N LEU A 95 -37.28 -18.35 11.89
CA LEU A 95 -36.34 -17.42 11.25
C LEU A 95 -35.30 -16.88 12.23
N LEU A 96 -35.70 -16.56 13.47
CA LEU A 96 -34.79 -16.06 14.50
C LEU A 96 -33.72 -17.09 14.86
N VAL A 97 -34.08 -18.38 14.92
CA VAL A 97 -33.12 -19.48 15.10
C VAL A 97 -32.12 -19.54 13.95
N ILE A 98 -32.60 -19.47 12.70
CA ILE A 98 -31.73 -19.49 11.50
C ILE A 98 -30.78 -18.28 11.52
N ILE A 99 -31.29 -17.08 11.80
CA ILE A 99 -30.49 -15.85 11.92
C ILE A 99 -29.43 -16.02 13.01
N GLY A 100 -29.81 -16.56 14.17
CA GLY A 100 -28.88 -16.83 15.27
C GLY A 100 -27.74 -17.77 14.88
N ILE A 101 -28.04 -18.86 14.15
CA ILE A 101 -27.03 -19.81 13.65
C ILE A 101 -26.10 -19.12 12.65
N CYS A 102 -26.65 -18.39 11.67
CA CYS A 102 -25.86 -17.65 10.69
C CYS A 102 -24.95 -16.60 11.36
N ALA A 103 -25.47 -15.86 12.34
CA ALA A 103 -24.71 -14.89 13.11
C ALA A 103 -23.57 -15.55 13.90
N LEU A 104 -23.83 -16.71 14.50
CA LEU A 104 -22.81 -17.47 15.23
C LEU A 104 -21.71 -17.97 14.28
N VAL A 105 -22.07 -18.52 13.12
CA VAL A 105 -21.11 -18.98 12.09
C VAL A 105 -20.28 -17.79 11.59
N ALA A 106 -20.92 -16.67 11.28
CA ALA A 106 -20.25 -15.45 10.85
C ALA A 106 -19.28 -14.96 11.93
N TYR A 107 -19.69 -14.96 13.21
CA TYR A 107 -18.84 -14.58 14.33
C TYR A 107 -17.62 -15.51 14.47
N VAL A 108 -17.81 -16.82 14.38
CA VAL A 108 -16.72 -17.80 14.48
C VAL A 108 -15.73 -17.62 13.33
N LYS A 109 -16.23 -17.45 12.10
CA LYS A 109 -15.39 -17.20 10.92
C LYS A 109 -14.66 -15.87 11.04
N PHE A 110 -15.36 -14.81 11.44
CA PHE A 110 -14.75 -13.50 11.66
C PHE A 110 -13.65 -13.56 12.73
N LYS A 111 -13.90 -14.24 13.85
CA LYS A 111 -12.90 -14.45 14.91
C LYS A 111 -11.68 -15.23 14.40
N SER A 112 -11.87 -16.20 13.51
CA SER A 112 -10.77 -16.93 12.87
C SER A 112 -9.99 -16.11 11.83
N LEU A 113 -10.54 -14.99 11.36
CA LEU A 113 -9.85 -14.02 10.49
C LEU A 113 -9.09 -12.94 11.29
N LEU A 114 -9.42 -12.74 12.57
CA LEU A 114 -8.66 -11.85 13.46
C LEU A 114 -7.16 -12.19 13.63
N PRO A 115 -6.66 -13.45 13.60
CA PRO A 115 -5.22 -13.73 13.59
C PRO A 115 -4.49 -13.24 12.32
N LEU A 116 -5.20 -12.82 11.27
CA LEU A 116 -4.60 -12.18 10.10
C LEU A 116 -4.30 -10.69 10.33
N LEU A 117 -4.76 -10.11 11.45
CA LEU A 117 -4.32 -8.78 11.86
C LEU A 117 -2.89 -8.91 12.40
N PRO A 118 -1.89 -8.28 11.79
CA PRO A 118 -0.52 -8.34 12.28
C PRO A 118 -0.44 -7.73 13.68
N GLU A 119 -0.38 -8.57 14.72
CA GLU A 119 -0.36 -8.16 16.13
C GLU A 119 0.74 -7.13 16.40
N HIS A 120 1.85 -7.22 15.67
CA HIS A 120 2.97 -6.29 15.75
C HIS A 120 2.64 -4.91 15.17
N ALA A 121 1.89 -4.82 14.07
CA ALA A 121 1.47 -3.54 13.50
C ALA A 121 0.49 -2.82 14.43
N TRP A 122 -0.44 -3.57 15.03
CA TRP A 122 -1.38 -3.00 16.00
C TRP A 122 -0.70 -2.60 17.30
N ARG A 123 0.36 -3.31 17.71
CA ARG A 123 1.19 -2.92 18.87
C ARG A 123 1.99 -1.65 18.59
N GLY A 124 2.59 -1.53 17.40
CA GLY A 124 3.31 -0.33 16.97
C GLY A 124 2.42 0.90 16.93
N ILE A 125 1.24 0.80 16.30
CA ILE A 125 0.28 1.92 16.26
C ILE A 125 -0.15 2.36 17.67
N ARG A 126 -0.41 1.41 18.58
CA ARG A 126 -0.75 1.76 19.97
C ARG A 126 0.42 2.36 20.74
N HIS A 127 1.64 1.91 20.46
CA HIS A 127 2.86 2.48 21.02
C HIS A 127 3.06 3.93 20.56
N ASP A 128 2.94 4.16 19.26
CA ASP A 128 3.14 5.49 18.66
C ASP A 128 2.05 6.47 19.11
N LEU A 129 0.80 6.00 19.25
CA LEU A 129 -0.28 6.79 19.83
C LEU A 129 -0.06 7.08 21.33
N GLY A 130 0.51 6.12 22.06
CA GLY A 130 0.87 6.30 23.47
C GLY A 130 1.95 7.36 23.65
N ILE A 131 3.04 7.28 22.89
CA ILE A 131 4.10 8.29 22.84
C ILE A 131 3.54 9.65 22.41
N ALA A 132 2.66 9.69 21.39
CA ALA A 132 2.08 10.94 20.91
C ALA A 132 1.18 11.63 21.96
N LYS A 133 0.57 10.85 22.85
CA LYS A 133 -0.35 11.34 23.87
C LYS A 133 0.34 11.66 25.20
N GLU A 134 1.25 10.80 25.64
CA GLU A 134 1.85 10.82 26.98
C GLU A 134 3.35 11.20 26.93
N GLY A 135 3.93 11.35 25.74
CA GLY A 135 5.29 11.84 25.55
C GLY A 135 6.33 10.89 26.14
N ARG A 136 7.30 11.45 26.88
CA ARG A 136 8.39 10.68 27.51
C ARG A 136 7.94 9.86 28.72
N ASP A 137 6.76 10.15 29.26
CA ASP A 137 6.20 9.44 30.40
C ASP A 137 5.41 8.19 29.97
N PHE A 138 5.29 7.95 28.66
CA PHE A 138 4.66 6.77 28.12
C PHE A 138 5.46 5.51 28.46
N ASP A 139 4.85 4.61 29.24
CA ASP A 139 5.44 3.32 29.58
C ASP A 139 5.02 2.24 28.55
N PRO A 140 5.95 1.71 27.72
CA PRO A 140 5.64 0.67 26.74
C PRO A 140 5.21 -0.65 27.37
N SER A 141 5.46 -0.87 28.67
CA SER A 141 5.05 -2.07 29.39
C SER A 141 3.52 -2.21 29.47
N THR A 142 2.79 -1.09 29.39
CA THR A 142 1.32 -1.01 29.40
C THR A 142 0.65 -1.67 28.19
N LEU A 143 1.37 -1.79 27.08
CA LEU A 143 0.87 -2.39 25.84
C LEU A 143 0.79 -3.92 25.92
N THR A 144 1.53 -4.50 26.87
CA THR A 144 1.50 -5.93 27.16
C THR A 144 0.32 -6.18 28.09
N PRO A 145 -0.70 -6.95 27.69
CA PRO A 145 -1.85 -7.18 28.54
C PRO A 145 -1.40 -7.93 29.80
N LYS A 146 -1.33 -7.22 30.94
CA LYS A 146 -1.23 -7.85 32.26
C LYS A 146 -2.38 -8.84 32.38
N LYS A 147 -2.12 -10.08 32.79
CA LYS A 147 -3.17 -11.08 33.04
C LYS A 147 -3.99 -10.62 34.26
N LEU A 148 -4.99 -9.78 34.01
CA LEU A 148 -5.84 -9.18 35.04
C LEU A 148 -6.69 -10.25 35.71
N SER A 149 -6.81 -10.14 37.03
CA SER A 149 -7.76 -10.94 37.81
C SER A 149 -9.20 -10.53 37.44
N LYS A 150 -10.17 -11.40 37.73
CA LYS A 150 -11.58 -11.19 37.32
C LYS A 150 -12.17 -9.86 37.82
N ALA A 151 -11.76 -9.36 38.99
CA ALA A 151 -12.28 -8.13 39.58
C ALA A 151 -11.85 -6.88 38.77
N GLU A 152 -10.59 -6.83 38.37
CA GLU A 152 -10.01 -5.69 37.64
C GLU A 152 -10.56 -5.58 36.21
N LYS A 153 -10.96 -6.70 35.60
CA LYS A 153 -11.60 -6.72 34.27
C LYS A 153 -13.00 -6.11 34.27
N LYS A 154 -13.71 -6.17 35.41
CA LYS A 154 -15.07 -5.65 35.51
C LYS A 154 -15.07 -4.12 35.61
N ALA A 155 -14.21 -3.56 36.47
CA ALA A 155 -14.03 -2.12 36.60
C ALA A 155 -13.58 -1.44 35.29
N LYS A 156 -12.60 -2.03 34.58
CA LYS A 156 -12.15 -1.49 33.28
C LYS A 156 -13.21 -1.50 32.19
N LYS A 157 -14.18 -2.43 32.25
CA LYS A 157 -15.25 -2.51 31.25
C LYS A 157 -16.23 -1.35 31.43
N GLU A 158 -16.57 -1.03 32.66
CA GLU A 158 -17.48 0.06 33.01
C GLU A 158 -16.88 1.43 32.63
N GLU A 159 -15.60 1.66 32.92
CA GLU A 159 -14.88 2.89 32.50
C GLU A 159 -14.77 3.03 30.96
N ALA A 160 -14.57 1.91 30.25
CA ALA A 160 -14.48 1.91 28.79
C ALA A 160 -15.82 2.24 28.11
N GLU A 161 -16.94 1.78 28.68
CA GLU A 161 -18.29 2.10 28.19
C GLU A 161 -18.61 3.59 28.36
N GLU A 162 -18.21 4.21 29.48
CA GLU A 162 -18.37 5.65 29.70
C GLU A 162 -17.48 6.51 28.79
N ALA A 163 -16.24 6.09 28.57
CA ALA A 163 -15.32 6.80 27.67
C ALA A 163 -15.76 6.71 26.20
N ALA A 164 -16.29 5.56 25.78
CA ALA A 164 -16.82 5.37 24.43
C ALA A 164 -18.04 6.25 24.15
N ALA A 165 -18.92 6.45 25.14
CA ALA A 165 -20.06 7.35 25.03
C ALA A 165 -19.62 8.80 24.82
N LYS A 166 -18.61 9.27 25.55
CA LYS A 166 -18.07 10.64 25.43
C LYS A 166 -17.36 10.88 24.09
N ALA A 167 -16.55 9.91 23.64
CA ALA A 167 -15.82 10.03 22.37
C ALA A 167 -16.74 10.04 21.14
N LYS A 168 -17.88 9.34 21.20
CA LYS A 168 -18.87 9.35 20.11
C LYS A 168 -19.54 10.72 19.98
N ALA A 169 -19.92 11.34 21.11
CA ALA A 169 -20.51 12.68 21.13
C ALA A 169 -19.57 13.76 20.55
N GLU A 170 -18.26 13.66 20.83
CA GLU A 170 -17.27 14.63 20.33
C GLU A 170 -16.99 14.48 18.82
N ARG A 171 -17.01 13.24 18.30
CA ARG A 171 -16.83 12.99 16.86
C ARG A 171 -18.02 13.49 16.03
N GLU A 172 -19.23 13.33 16.56
CA GLU A 172 -20.44 13.84 15.91
C GLU A 172 -20.45 15.37 15.90
N ALA A 173 -19.91 16.03 16.95
CA ALA A 173 -19.73 17.48 16.96
C ALA A 173 -18.67 17.97 15.95
N LYS A 174 -17.53 17.28 15.84
CA LYS A 174 -16.44 17.64 14.89
C LYS A 174 -16.80 17.37 13.42
N ALA A 175 -17.66 16.38 13.17
CA ALA A 175 -18.15 16.08 11.82
C ALA A 175 -19.12 17.15 11.30
N ALA A 176 -19.82 17.86 12.18
CA ALA A 176 -20.68 18.98 11.82
C ALA A 176 -19.89 20.27 11.49
N GLU A 177 -18.61 20.34 11.86
CA GLU A 177 -17.76 21.54 11.74
C GLU A 177 -16.93 21.58 10.45
N HIS A 178 -16.64 20.43 9.83
CA HIS A 178 -15.83 20.37 8.59
C HIS A 178 -16.70 20.53 7.34
N GLY A 179 -16.55 21.68 6.68
CA GLY A 179 -17.23 22.05 5.43
C GLY A 179 -16.84 21.21 4.19
N PRO A 180 -17.44 21.52 3.02
CA PRO A 180 -17.43 20.65 1.85
C PRO A 180 -16.06 20.52 1.16
N GLN A 181 -15.80 19.32 0.60
CA GLN A 181 -14.53 18.90 0.01
C GLN A 181 -14.25 19.49 -1.39
N ALA A 182 -12.96 19.59 -1.75
CA ALA A 182 -12.44 20.26 -2.94
C ALA A 182 -12.86 19.63 -4.29
N SER A 183 -12.93 20.45 -5.34
CA SER A 183 -13.47 20.09 -6.66
C SER A 183 -12.44 19.48 -7.62
N GLN A 184 -12.89 18.61 -8.52
CA GLN A 184 -12.04 17.81 -9.42
C GLN A 184 -11.12 18.62 -10.33
N THR A 185 -11.53 19.83 -10.72
CA THR A 185 -10.76 20.70 -11.61
C THR A 185 -9.49 21.21 -10.95
N GLU A 186 -9.55 21.52 -9.65
CA GLU A 186 -8.41 21.98 -8.86
C GLU A 186 -7.36 20.86 -8.70
N LEU A 187 -7.80 19.60 -8.64
CA LEU A 187 -6.92 18.44 -8.53
C LEU A 187 -6.12 18.18 -9.82
N ILE A 188 -6.75 18.40 -10.99
CA ILE A 188 -6.10 18.24 -12.30
C ILE A 188 -5.02 19.30 -12.51
N GLU A 189 -5.33 20.56 -12.18
CA GLU A 189 -4.40 21.68 -12.32
C GLU A 189 -3.15 21.48 -11.46
N ARG A 190 -3.33 21.10 -10.19
CA ARG A 190 -2.22 20.75 -9.28
C ARG A 190 -1.34 19.62 -9.80
N THR A 191 -1.94 18.63 -10.46
CA THR A 191 -1.20 17.49 -11.02
C THR A 191 -0.40 17.89 -12.26
N ALA A 192 -0.90 18.83 -13.07
CA ALA A 192 -0.17 19.38 -14.21
C ALA A 192 1.07 20.17 -13.76
N THR A 193 0.91 21.07 -12.77
CA THR A 193 2.01 21.86 -12.22
C THR A 193 3.14 20.99 -11.64
N ARG A 194 2.79 19.87 -11.01
CA ARG A 194 3.78 18.92 -10.47
C ARG A 194 4.58 18.22 -11.57
N ARG A 195 3.96 17.90 -12.71
CA ARG A 195 4.66 17.27 -13.83
C ARG A 195 5.69 18.21 -14.45
N GLU A 196 5.36 19.48 -14.59
CA GLU A 196 6.32 20.50 -15.04
C GLU A 196 7.49 20.64 -14.07
N HIS A 197 7.21 20.69 -12.77
CA HIS A 197 8.26 20.77 -11.74
C HIS A 197 9.16 19.52 -11.71
N LEU A 198 8.62 18.33 -11.98
CA LEU A 198 9.42 17.10 -12.07
C LEU A 198 10.26 17.05 -13.36
N LEU A 199 9.76 17.64 -14.45
CA LEU A 199 10.52 17.75 -15.70
C LEU A 199 11.72 18.69 -15.51
N SER A 200 11.53 19.84 -14.89
CA SER A 200 12.64 20.77 -14.61
C SER A 200 13.69 20.15 -13.69
N LEU A 201 13.27 19.42 -12.64
CA LEU A 201 14.20 18.68 -11.78
C LEU A 201 14.95 17.58 -12.52
N ARG A 202 14.29 16.88 -13.46
CA ARG A 202 14.95 15.88 -14.30
C ARG A 202 15.99 16.54 -15.21
N GLU A 203 15.67 17.67 -15.81
CA GLU A 203 16.60 18.40 -16.68
C GLU A 203 17.80 18.92 -15.90
N GLU A 204 17.58 19.48 -14.70
CA GLU A 204 18.64 19.90 -13.78
C GLU A 204 19.52 18.71 -13.34
N LEU A 205 18.91 17.54 -13.04
CA LEU A 205 19.65 16.33 -12.71
C LEU A 205 20.41 15.75 -13.91
N VAL A 206 19.88 15.87 -15.13
CA VAL A 206 20.57 15.44 -16.36
C VAL A 206 21.73 16.40 -16.70
N GLU A 207 21.57 17.69 -16.41
CA GLU A 207 22.62 18.71 -16.57
C GLU A 207 23.74 18.53 -15.54
N GLN A 208 23.40 18.20 -14.29
CA GLN A 208 24.39 17.86 -13.25
C GLN A 208 25.03 16.48 -13.48
N ALA A 209 24.34 15.57 -14.17
CA ALA A 209 24.85 14.26 -14.54
C ALA A 209 25.58 14.30 -15.89
N ASP A 210 26.69 15.03 -15.98
CA ASP A 210 27.70 14.83 -17.04
C ASP A 210 28.46 13.51 -16.78
N VAL A 211 27.72 12.40 -16.88
CA VAL A 211 28.14 11.02 -16.55
C VAL A 211 29.38 10.62 -17.35
N LYS A 212 29.63 11.21 -18.52
CA LYS A 212 30.81 10.92 -19.34
C LYS A 212 32.12 11.39 -18.71
N LYS A 213 32.14 12.51 -17.98
CA LYS A 213 33.36 12.99 -17.31
C LYS A 213 33.61 12.27 -15.99
N GLN A 214 32.56 12.03 -15.21
CA GLN A 214 32.65 11.28 -13.97
C GLN A 214 32.96 9.79 -14.20
N ALA A 215 32.28 9.14 -15.15
CA ALA A 215 32.57 7.74 -15.48
C ALA A 215 33.98 7.58 -16.07
N GLY A 216 34.47 8.54 -16.85
CA GLY A 216 35.85 8.55 -17.34
C GLY A 216 36.86 8.61 -16.18
N TYR A 217 36.65 9.48 -15.19
CA TYR A 217 37.53 9.62 -14.02
C TYR A 217 37.53 8.37 -13.13
N PHE A 218 36.37 7.75 -12.90
CA PHE A 218 36.27 6.50 -12.13
C PHE A 218 36.78 5.29 -12.91
N LEU A 219 36.59 5.22 -14.24
CA LEU A 219 37.22 4.19 -15.06
C LEU A 219 38.74 4.32 -15.02
N ASP A 220 39.28 5.54 -15.11
CA ASP A 220 40.73 5.75 -15.14
C ASP A 220 41.37 5.41 -13.79
N GLN A 221 40.71 5.74 -12.66
CA GLN A 221 41.12 5.28 -11.33
C GLN A 221 41.00 3.75 -11.14
N ALA A 222 39.97 3.13 -11.71
CA ALA A 222 39.80 1.68 -11.64
C ALA A 222 40.84 0.95 -12.51
N VAL A 223 41.12 1.46 -13.71
CA VAL A 223 42.11 0.90 -14.64
C VAL A 223 43.52 1.07 -14.11
N THR A 224 43.87 2.22 -13.52
CA THR A 224 45.19 2.43 -12.89
C THR A 224 45.40 1.52 -11.69
N LYS A 225 44.44 1.45 -10.75
CA LYS A 225 44.53 0.53 -9.61
C LYS A 225 44.57 -0.94 -10.04
N ALA A 226 43.80 -1.31 -11.06
CA ALA A 226 43.84 -2.67 -11.64
C ALA A 226 45.20 -2.96 -12.29
N LYS A 227 45.82 -1.98 -12.97
CA LYS A 227 47.14 -2.14 -13.58
C LYS A 227 48.25 -2.28 -12.54
N ASP A 228 48.15 -1.57 -11.41
CA ASP A 228 49.08 -1.68 -10.29
C ASP A 228 48.94 -3.02 -9.55
N THR A 229 47.70 -3.51 -9.37
CA THR A 229 47.45 -4.83 -8.77
C THR A 229 47.78 -5.99 -9.73
N VAL A 230 47.50 -5.85 -11.02
CA VAL A 230 47.89 -6.84 -12.03
C VAL A 230 49.40 -6.86 -12.23
N GLY A 231 50.08 -5.71 -12.20
CA GLY A 231 51.55 -5.64 -12.21
C GLY A 231 52.19 -6.40 -11.04
N ALA A 232 51.54 -6.37 -9.87
CA ALA A 232 51.94 -7.13 -8.69
C ALA A 232 51.60 -8.64 -8.76
N VAL A 233 50.63 -9.04 -9.59
CA VAL A 233 50.08 -10.42 -9.63
C VAL A 233 50.53 -11.22 -10.88
N THR A 234 50.92 -10.55 -11.97
CA THR A 234 51.28 -11.21 -13.25
C THR A 234 52.59 -12.01 -13.18
N SER A 235 53.38 -11.90 -12.10
CA SER A 235 54.53 -12.77 -11.87
C SER A 235 54.16 -14.21 -11.50
N ARG A 236 52.88 -14.55 -11.31
CA ARG A 236 52.44 -15.92 -11.02
C ARG A 236 51.17 -16.29 -11.78
N THR A 237 51.28 -17.32 -12.63
CA THR A 237 50.20 -18.27 -13.00
C THR A 237 49.12 -17.83 -14.01
N ALA A 238 49.35 -18.03 -15.31
CA ALA A 238 48.31 -17.84 -16.34
C ALA A 238 48.28 -18.91 -17.46
N GLU A 239 48.65 -20.18 -17.20
CA GLU A 239 48.51 -21.24 -18.23
C GLU A 239 47.32 -22.20 -18.02
N VAL A 240 46.73 -22.28 -16.82
CA VAL A 240 45.79 -23.37 -16.51
C VAL A 240 44.31 -23.02 -16.78
N GLY A 241 43.92 -21.74 -16.77
CA GLY A 241 42.50 -21.36 -16.79
C GLY A 241 41.80 -21.34 -18.17
N VAL A 242 42.56 -21.24 -19.28
CA VAL A 242 41.98 -20.89 -20.59
C VAL A 242 41.32 -22.09 -21.29
N LYS A 243 41.71 -23.33 -20.99
CA LYS A 243 41.25 -24.50 -21.75
C LYS A 243 39.82 -24.96 -21.38
N THR A 244 39.37 -24.75 -20.15
CA THR A 244 38.08 -25.26 -19.66
C THR A 244 36.86 -24.51 -20.20
N VAL A 245 37.01 -23.23 -20.55
CA VAL A 245 35.89 -22.39 -21.03
C VAL A 245 35.47 -22.76 -22.47
N LYS A 246 36.38 -23.34 -23.27
CA LYS A 246 36.20 -23.55 -24.72
C LYS A 246 35.24 -24.68 -25.09
N GLU A 247 34.95 -25.64 -24.20
CA GLU A 247 34.06 -26.77 -24.53
C GLU A 247 32.57 -26.49 -24.29
N ARG A 248 32.23 -25.58 -23.39
CA ARG A 248 30.85 -25.46 -22.88
C ARG A 248 29.93 -24.57 -23.70
N TRP A 249 30.43 -23.86 -24.71
CA TRP A 249 29.68 -22.81 -25.42
C TRP A 249 29.46 -23.06 -26.92
N LYS A 250 29.44 -24.34 -27.35
CA LYS A 250 29.19 -24.70 -28.77
C LYS A 250 27.75 -24.50 -29.30
N PRO A 251 26.64 -24.65 -28.54
CA PRO A 251 25.31 -24.39 -29.10
C PRO A 251 24.90 -22.91 -29.13
N LEU A 252 25.68 -21.99 -28.53
CA LEU A 252 25.38 -20.55 -28.51
C LEU A 252 26.12 -19.74 -29.60
N ALA A 253 27.00 -20.37 -30.38
CA ALA A 253 27.70 -19.71 -31.49
C ALA A 253 26.78 -19.31 -32.65
N VAL A 254 25.59 -19.93 -32.77
CA VAL A 254 24.58 -19.59 -33.79
C VAL A 254 23.94 -18.21 -33.51
N PHE A 255 23.93 -17.74 -32.26
CA PHE A 255 23.41 -16.41 -31.92
C PHE A 255 24.42 -15.27 -32.23
N ALA A 256 25.73 -15.55 -32.25
CA ALA A 256 26.75 -14.54 -32.57
C ALA A 256 26.76 -14.14 -34.06
N VAL A 257 26.34 -15.04 -34.96
CA VAL A 257 26.23 -14.77 -36.41
C VAL A 257 24.97 -13.95 -36.76
N SER A 258 23.92 -14.03 -35.93
CA SER A 258 22.71 -13.21 -36.09
C SER A 258 22.93 -11.75 -35.67
N ALA A 259 23.75 -11.50 -34.64
CA ALA A 259 24.03 -10.16 -34.14
C ALA A 259 24.85 -9.30 -35.13
N THR A 260 25.81 -9.90 -35.85
CA THR A 260 26.62 -9.17 -36.84
C THR A 260 25.81 -8.76 -38.07
N ALA A 261 24.87 -9.62 -38.52
CA ALA A 261 23.96 -9.29 -39.62
C ALA A 261 22.97 -8.15 -39.27
N CYS A 262 22.49 -8.11 -38.02
CA CYS A 262 21.61 -7.05 -37.54
C CYS A 262 22.32 -5.68 -37.48
N VAL A 263 23.59 -5.65 -37.04
CA VAL A 263 24.39 -4.42 -36.99
C VAL A 263 24.70 -3.87 -38.40
N VAL A 264 24.89 -4.74 -39.39
CA VAL A 264 25.12 -4.31 -40.79
C VAL A 264 23.85 -3.73 -41.43
N LEU A 265 22.67 -4.34 -41.19
CA LEU A 265 21.39 -3.82 -41.69
C LEU A 265 20.99 -2.49 -41.03
N LEU A 266 21.23 -2.34 -39.73
CA LEU A 266 21.02 -1.07 -39.01
C LEU A 266 21.94 0.04 -39.55
N ARG A 267 23.21 -0.27 -39.86
CA ARG A 267 24.14 0.73 -40.42
C ARG A 267 23.74 1.21 -41.82
N LYS A 268 23.03 0.39 -42.61
CA LYS A 268 22.56 0.74 -43.97
C LYS A 268 21.26 1.54 -43.95
N LEU A 269 20.47 1.46 -42.89
CA LEU A 269 19.19 2.16 -42.73
C LEU A 269 19.35 3.61 -42.25
N PHE A 270 20.45 3.92 -41.55
CA PHE A 270 20.79 5.28 -41.08
C PHE A 270 21.74 6.06 -42.01
N LYS A 271 22.02 5.52 -43.22
CA LYS A 271 22.73 6.25 -44.29
C LYS A 271 21.71 6.71 -45.33
N LYS A 272 21.03 7.82 -45.02
CA LYS A 272 20.46 8.77 -45.97
C LYS A 272 21.03 10.14 -45.65
#